data_AF-A0A956LM06-F1
#
_entry.id   AF-A0A956LM06-F1
#
_cell.length_a   1.000
_cell.length_b   1.000
_cell.length_c   1.000
_cell.angle_alpha   90.00
_cell.angle_beta   90.00
_cell.angle_gamma   90.00
#
_symmetry.space_group_name_H-M   'P 1'
#
loop_
_entity.id
_entity.type
_entity.pdbx_description
1 polymer ?
#
loop_
_entity_poly.entity_id
_entity_poly.type
_entity_poly.pdbx_seq_one_letter_code
_entity_poly.pdbx_strand_id
1 'polypeptide(L)'
;CTTLCAAPACDDGLLSGDESDVDCGGGCGGCELGGVCNGNPDCGEGLCIDNACAQPGTCKDILDADPQATSGQYLVAGEGNEPDFQVYCDMDTDGGGWTIVYAIDVNDNRKGLTGDAPANNNPLLFEFYNRTRAQKMIISARTTESLFYRENDTWLKASAPLFDANLDTPNSHSHFAATLTANNGATTNGFIGYANYNISHGGDYNVSLPDGATCNGNTVMGVDHHSTSYYHLNCGCQRHYLYSYSSQVGDGDASYKVNTTLGSWTATAGCSNAELNGLVFYAAMR
;
A
#
# COMPACT_ATOMS: atom_id res chain seq x y z
N CYS A 1 17.53 43.15 33.40
CA CYS A 1 18.24 43.36 32.13
C CYS A 1 19.74 43.51 32.39
N THR A 2 20.51 42.45 32.19
CA THR A 2 21.97 42.52 32.08
C THR A 2 22.32 42.81 30.62
N THR A 3 23.14 43.82 30.37
CA THR A 3 23.42 44.41 29.05
C THR A 3 24.52 43.67 28.27
N LEU A 4 24.43 42.35 28.16
CA LEU A 4 25.31 41.56 27.29
C LEU A 4 24.44 40.54 26.54
N CYS A 5 24.08 40.83 25.29
CA CYS A 5 23.59 39.77 24.40
C CYS A 5 24.77 38.83 24.17
N ALA A 6 24.71 37.63 24.75
CA ALA A 6 25.61 36.55 24.37
C ALA A 6 25.40 36.25 22.88
N ALA A 7 26.46 35.83 22.18
CA ALA A 7 26.31 35.31 20.83
C ALA A 7 25.46 34.03 20.89
N PRO A 8 24.60 33.76 19.88
CA PRO A 8 23.84 32.51 19.79
C PRO A 8 24.77 31.30 19.90
N ALA A 9 24.35 30.26 20.63
CA ALA A 9 25.06 29.00 20.73
C ALA A 9 24.06 27.83 20.77
N CYS A 10 24.46 26.69 20.18
CA CYS A 10 23.63 25.49 20.04
C CYS A 10 23.45 24.68 21.34
N ASP A 11 23.68 25.28 22.50
CA ASP A 11 23.63 24.64 23.82
C ASP A 11 23.42 25.64 24.96
N ASP A 12 22.82 26.79 24.65
CA ASP A 12 22.59 27.88 25.62
C ASP A 12 21.18 27.90 26.22
N GLY A 13 20.30 27.00 25.78
CA GLY A 13 18.94 26.83 26.29
C GLY A 13 17.96 27.86 25.73
N LEU A 14 18.34 28.62 24.70
CA LEU A 14 17.51 29.64 24.07
C LEU A 14 17.42 29.39 22.57
N LEU A 15 16.18 29.41 22.04
CA LEU A 15 15.99 29.48 20.59
C LEU A 15 16.61 30.77 20.04
N SER A 16 17.75 30.66 19.38
CA SER A 16 18.56 31.80 18.97
C SER A 16 19.31 31.57 17.66
N GLY A 17 19.76 32.64 17.02
CA GLY A 17 20.44 32.55 15.72
C GLY A 17 19.52 32.01 14.63
N ASP A 18 19.95 30.94 13.96
CA ASP A 18 19.24 30.26 12.85
C ASP A 18 18.64 28.91 13.27
N GLU A 19 18.56 28.62 14.57
CA GLU A 19 17.94 27.41 15.12
C GLU A 19 16.45 27.30 14.74
N SER A 20 15.99 26.07 14.52
CA SER A 20 14.57 25.78 14.27
C SER A 20 13.82 25.40 15.56
N ASP A 21 14.52 24.82 16.52
CA ASP A 21 14.06 24.55 17.89
C ASP A 21 15.19 24.82 18.89
N VAL A 22 14.89 24.90 20.19
CA VAL A 22 15.86 25.28 21.22
C VAL A 22 17.10 24.38 21.13
N ASP A 23 18.27 24.98 20.87
CA ASP A 23 19.57 24.31 20.77
C ASP A 23 19.72 23.33 19.58
N CYS A 24 18.88 23.41 18.54
CA CYS A 24 18.99 22.55 17.35
C CYS A 24 18.43 23.16 16.04
N GLY A 25 18.79 22.53 14.91
CA GLY A 25 18.36 22.95 13.57
C GLY A 25 19.17 24.11 12.98
N GLY A 26 18.97 24.37 11.68
CA GLY A 26 19.68 25.39 10.92
C GLY A 26 21.20 25.19 10.91
N GLY A 27 21.92 26.05 11.64
CA GLY A 27 23.38 25.98 11.78
C GLY A 27 23.89 24.99 12.82
N CYS A 28 22.98 24.40 13.60
CA CYS A 28 23.28 23.49 14.70
C CYS A 28 23.13 22.01 14.31
N GLY A 29 23.30 21.10 15.28
CA GLY A 29 22.93 19.70 15.07
C GLY A 29 21.44 19.55 14.79
N GLY A 30 21.06 18.51 14.04
CA GLY A 30 19.65 18.27 13.73
C GLY A 30 18.83 17.94 14.99
N CYS A 31 17.61 18.44 15.03
CA CYS A 31 16.64 18.22 16.10
C CYS A 31 16.19 16.76 16.18
N GLU A 32 15.88 16.34 17.41
CA GLU A 32 15.28 15.04 17.68
C GLU A 32 13.83 14.98 17.18
N LEU A 33 13.25 13.77 17.12
CA LEU A 33 11.85 13.59 16.78
C LEU A 33 10.93 14.41 17.71
N GLY A 34 9.99 15.13 17.13
CA GLY A 34 9.09 16.06 17.80
C GLY A 34 9.61 17.50 17.90
N GLY A 35 10.90 17.73 17.61
CA GLY A 35 11.46 19.07 17.54
C GLY A 35 10.93 19.86 16.34
N VAL A 36 10.85 21.18 16.47
CA VAL A 36 10.40 22.08 15.39
C VAL A 36 11.46 22.15 14.29
N CYS A 37 11.01 22.11 13.03
CA CYS A 37 11.87 22.18 11.86
C CYS A 37 11.28 23.11 10.80
N ASN A 38 12.15 23.75 10.02
CA ASN A 38 11.80 24.55 8.84
C ASN A 38 12.14 23.83 7.53
N GLY A 39 12.86 22.71 7.59
CA GLY A 39 13.12 21.81 6.46
C GLY A 39 13.86 20.54 6.90
N ASN A 40 14.00 19.56 6.01
CA ASN A 40 14.63 18.28 6.32
C ASN A 40 16.05 18.37 6.95
N PRO A 41 16.92 19.32 6.55
CA PRO A 41 18.25 19.46 7.18
C PRO A 41 18.21 19.79 8.68
N ASP A 42 17.08 20.31 9.18
CA ASP A 42 16.92 20.63 10.60
C ASP A 42 16.67 19.37 11.44
N CYS A 43 16.36 18.23 10.83
CA CYS A 43 16.07 16.99 11.54
C CYS A 43 17.31 16.09 11.58
N GLY A 44 17.71 15.68 12.79
CA GLY A 44 18.79 14.71 12.97
C GLY A 44 18.35 13.29 12.59
N GLU A 45 17.07 13.00 12.78
CA GLU A 45 16.39 11.76 12.41
C GLU A 45 15.02 12.06 11.80
N GLY A 46 14.56 11.19 10.88
CA GLY A 46 13.28 11.37 10.19
C GLY A 46 13.31 12.49 9.15
N LEU A 47 12.15 13.10 8.90
CA LEU A 47 11.93 14.17 7.95
C LEU A 47 11.16 15.32 8.62
N CYS A 48 11.23 16.50 8.03
CA CYS A 48 10.45 17.64 8.49
C CYS A 48 9.03 17.56 7.94
N ILE A 49 8.10 17.04 8.74
CA ILE A 49 6.70 16.81 8.36
C ILE A 49 5.83 17.68 9.26
N ASP A 50 4.97 18.50 8.64
CA ASP A 50 4.10 19.44 9.35
C ASP A 50 4.84 20.37 10.36
N ASN A 51 6.07 20.76 10.01
CA ASN A 51 7.01 21.57 10.83
C ASN A 51 7.52 20.87 12.11
N ALA A 52 7.46 19.54 12.17
CA ALA A 52 8.11 18.76 13.21
C ALA A 52 8.96 17.63 12.63
N CYS A 53 10.08 17.33 13.27
CA CYS A 53 10.88 16.16 12.91
C CYS A 53 10.12 14.89 13.25
N ALA A 54 9.77 14.10 12.25
CA ALA A 54 8.96 12.90 12.42
C ALA A 54 9.45 11.79 11.49
N GLN A 55 9.21 10.54 11.90
CA GLN A 55 9.36 9.42 10.96
C GLN A 55 8.22 9.49 9.93
N PRO A 56 8.52 9.38 8.62
CA PRO A 56 7.49 9.42 7.60
C PRO A 56 6.53 8.25 7.76
N GLY A 57 5.22 8.50 7.68
CA GLY A 57 4.20 7.45 7.83
C GLY A 57 4.06 6.58 6.59
N THR A 58 4.40 7.11 5.42
CA THR A 58 4.25 6.53 4.09
C THR A 58 5.32 7.08 3.13
N CYS A 59 5.47 6.45 1.96
CA CYS A 59 6.28 6.97 0.86
C CYS A 59 5.80 8.33 0.34
N LYS A 60 4.51 8.68 0.53
CA LYS A 60 3.98 9.97 0.14
C LYS A 60 4.53 11.09 1.00
N ASP A 61 4.64 10.87 2.30
CA ASP A 61 5.25 11.83 3.24
C ASP A 61 6.72 12.10 2.86
N ILE A 62 7.43 11.05 2.42
CA ILE A 62 8.81 11.15 1.96
C ILE A 62 8.91 12.01 0.70
N LEU A 63 8.06 11.74 -0.30
CA LEU A 63 8.09 12.46 -1.56
C LEU A 63 7.64 13.92 -1.42
N ASP A 64 6.72 14.20 -0.50
CA ASP A 64 6.29 15.57 -0.18
C ASP A 64 7.40 16.37 0.51
N ALA A 65 8.13 15.73 1.42
CA ALA A 65 9.26 16.34 2.12
C ALA A 65 10.50 16.49 1.24
N ASP A 66 10.75 15.55 0.32
CA ASP A 66 11.83 15.58 -0.66
C ASP A 66 11.33 15.21 -2.07
N PRO A 67 10.99 16.20 -2.90
CA PRO A 67 10.55 15.98 -4.28
C PRO A 67 11.61 15.36 -5.22
N GLN A 68 12.86 15.21 -4.76
CA GLN A 68 13.93 14.52 -5.49
C GLN A 68 14.09 13.06 -5.05
N ALA A 69 13.29 12.58 -4.10
CA ALA A 69 13.30 11.20 -3.66
C ALA A 69 13.05 10.25 -4.83
N THR A 70 13.91 9.26 -5.00
CA THR A 70 13.83 8.26 -6.08
C THR A 70 13.23 6.96 -5.57
N SER A 71 12.66 6.14 -6.47
CA SER A 71 12.18 4.80 -6.13
C SER A 71 13.26 3.95 -5.44
N GLY A 72 12.90 3.26 -4.34
CA GLY A 72 13.88 2.57 -3.50
C GLY A 72 13.33 2.13 -2.14
N GLN A 73 14.21 1.70 -1.24
CA GLN A 73 13.84 1.31 0.13
C GLN A 73 13.89 2.50 1.08
N TYR A 74 12.86 2.61 1.93
CA TYR A 74 12.74 3.64 2.94
C TYR A 74 12.20 3.08 4.24
N LEU A 75 12.61 3.69 5.36
CA LEU A 75 12.03 3.42 6.66
C LEU A 75 10.75 4.26 6.82
N VAL A 76 9.68 3.63 7.29
CA VAL A 76 8.42 4.32 7.63
C VAL A 76 8.01 4.02 9.06
N ALA A 77 7.27 4.94 9.66
CA ALA A 77 6.82 4.89 11.03
C ALA A 77 5.93 3.67 11.29
N GLY A 78 6.22 2.95 12.37
CA GLY A 78 5.32 1.94 12.93
C GLY A 78 4.11 2.56 13.62
N GLU A 79 3.37 1.75 14.38
CA GLU A 79 2.31 2.23 15.27
C GLU A 79 2.06 1.24 16.41
N GLY A 80 1.84 1.76 17.61
CA GLY A 80 1.58 0.93 18.79
C GLY A 80 2.76 0.02 19.13
N ASN A 81 2.57 -1.29 18.98
CA ASN A 81 3.60 -2.30 19.22
C ASN A 81 4.37 -2.69 17.95
N GLU A 82 3.95 -2.21 16.78
CA GLU A 82 4.68 -2.45 15.53
C GLU A 82 5.82 -1.41 15.44
N PRO A 83 7.09 -1.84 15.39
CA PRO A 83 8.21 -0.92 15.25
C PRO A 83 8.24 -0.31 13.84
N ASP A 84 9.02 0.75 13.66
CA ASP A 84 9.33 1.29 12.33
C ASP A 84 9.88 0.19 11.42
N PHE A 85 9.44 0.21 10.16
CA PHE A 85 9.70 -0.89 9.24
C PHE A 85 10.06 -0.40 7.84
N GLN A 86 10.83 -1.22 7.13
CA GLN A 86 11.29 -0.92 5.78
C GLN A 86 10.19 -1.25 4.76
N VAL A 87 9.98 -0.32 3.83
CA VAL A 87 9.10 -0.46 2.67
C VAL A 87 9.85 -0.13 1.39
N TYR A 88 9.34 -0.58 0.25
CA TYR A 88 9.75 -0.04 -1.03
C TYR A 88 8.78 1.07 -1.45
N CYS A 89 9.35 2.15 -1.94
CA CYS A 89 8.63 3.27 -2.52
C CYS A 89 8.78 3.27 -4.03
N ASP A 90 7.67 3.42 -4.73
CA ASP A 90 7.64 3.88 -6.12
C ASP A 90 7.34 5.39 -6.12
N MET A 91 8.35 6.17 -6.51
CA MET A 91 8.32 7.63 -6.55
C MET A 91 8.03 8.18 -7.95
N ASP A 92 7.76 7.31 -8.93
CA ASP A 92 7.65 7.70 -10.35
C ASP A 92 6.22 7.54 -10.89
N THR A 93 5.54 6.43 -10.59
CA THR A 93 4.23 6.12 -11.20
C THR A 93 3.14 7.08 -10.75
N ASP A 94 2.37 7.65 -11.69
CA ASP A 94 1.22 8.54 -11.40
C ASP A 94 1.55 9.65 -10.37
N GLY A 95 2.76 10.21 -10.42
CA GLY A 95 3.22 11.24 -9.49
C GLY A 95 3.89 10.72 -8.20
N GLY A 96 4.08 9.41 -8.07
CA GLY A 96 4.91 8.80 -7.01
C GLY A 96 4.27 8.73 -5.63
N GLY A 97 5.10 8.41 -4.63
CA GLY A 97 4.70 8.31 -3.23
C GLY A 97 4.01 6.99 -2.89
N TRP A 98 4.13 5.98 -3.74
CA TRP A 98 3.45 4.69 -3.57
C TRP A 98 4.21 3.80 -2.60
N THR A 99 3.58 3.50 -1.47
CA THR A 99 4.10 2.57 -0.47
C THR A 99 3.75 1.14 -0.85
N ILE A 100 4.71 0.40 -1.37
CA ILE A 100 4.51 -0.99 -1.80
C ILE A 100 4.37 -1.88 -0.56
N VAL A 101 3.28 -2.66 -0.50
CA VAL A 101 3.01 -3.60 0.60
C VAL A 101 3.01 -5.06 0.16
N TYR A 102 2.99 -5.30 -1.15
CA TYR A 102 2.91 -6.63 -1.74
C TYR A 102 3.45 -6.66 -3.16
N ALA A 103 4.08 -7.75 -3.55
CA ALA A 103 4.33 -8.12 -4.94
C ALA A 103 4.30 -9.63 -5.09
N ILE A 104 3.84 -10.09 -6.24
CA ILE A 104 3.77 -11.52 -6.58
C ILE A 104 4.43 -11.78 -7.93
N ASP A 105 5.23 -12.85 -7.95
CA ASP A 105 5.84 -13.40 -9.15
C ASP A 105 5.03 -14.61 -9.66
N VAL A 106 5.50 -15.28 -10.70
CA VAL A 106 4.83 -16.47 -11.27
C VAL A 106 5.13 -17.77 -10.53
N ASN A 107 5.90 -17.72 -9.43
CA ASN A 107 6.31 -18.93 -8.73
C ASN A 107 5.18 -19.47 -7.84
N ASP A 108 5.27 -20.76 -7.54
CA ASP A 108 4.33 -21.46 -6.67
C ASP A 108 4.55 -21.15 -5.18
N ASN A 109 3.59 -21.49 -4.32
CA ASN A 109 3.68 -21.35 -2.86
C ASN A 109 3.86 -19.88 -2.39
N ARG A 110 3.24 -18.94 -3.11
CA ARG A 110 3.23 -17.50 -2.81
C ARG A 110 1.93 -17.10 -2.13
N LYS A 111 1.98 -16.81 -0.84
CA LYS A 111 0.80 -16.34 -0.10
C LYS A 111 0.19 -15.10 -0.76
N GLY A 112 -1.13 -15.07 -0.83
CA GLY A 112 -1.87 -13.95 -1.41
C GLY A 112 -1.66 -12.62 -0.67
N LEU A 113 -2.09 -11.54 -1.30
CA LEU A 113 -2.08 -10.15 -0.82
C LEU A 113 -2.67 -9.98 0.59
N THR A 114 -3.63 -10.82 0.98
CA THR A 114 -4.26 -10.82 2.33
C THR A 114 -3.48 -11.62 3.38
N GLY A 115 -2.46 -12.36 2.95
CA GLY A 115 -1.68 -13.27 3.78
C GLY A 115 -0.67 -12.56 4.67
N ASP A 116 -0.38 -13.18 5.81
CA ASP A 116 0.62 -12.73 6.79
C ASP A 116 1.90 -13.56 6.68
N ALA A 117 2.57 -13.45 5.52
CA ALA A 117 3.79 -14.20 5.23
C ALA A 117 4.86 -13.22 4.72
N PRO A 118 5.62 -12.60 5.62
CA PRO A 118 6.52 -11.51 5.26
C PRO A 118 7.63 -11.99 4.32
N ALA A 119 7.91 -11.20 3.29
CA ALA A 119 8.98 -11.42 2.34
C ALA A 119 9.64 -10.09 1.97
N ASN A 120 10.97 -10.07 1.91
CA ASN A 120 11.80 -8.86 1.79
C ASN A 120 12.52 -8.74 0.44
N ASN A 121 12.12 -9.49 -0.58
CA ASN A 121 12.72 -9.36 -1.92
C ASN A 121 12.33 -8.02 -2.55
N ASN A 122 12.84 -7.72 -3.75
CA ASN A 122 12.64 -6.43 -4.39
C ASN A 122 11.34 -6.39 -5.24
N PRO A 123 10.26 -5.72 -4.78
CA PRO A 123 9.02 -5.64 -5.53
C PRO A 123 9.11 -4.77 -6.78
N LEU A 124 10.09 -3.85 -6.87
CA LEU A 124 10.31 -3.05 -8.09
C LEU A 124 10.84 -3.92 -9.25
N LEU A 125 11.35 -5.11 -8.94
CA LEU A 125 11.71 -6.16 -9.89
C LEU A 125 10.64 -7.26 -9.97
N PHE A 126 9.46 -7.03 -9.39
CA PHE A 126 8.35 -7.99 -9.27
C PHE A 126 8.70 -9.30 -8.53
N GLU A 127 9.73 -9.28 -7.68
CA GLU A 127 10.04 -10.42 -6.81
C GLU A 127 9.03 -10.50 -5.66
N PHE A 128 8.72 -11.72 -5.20
CA PHE A 128 7.73 -11.88 -4.12
C PHE A 128 8.09 -11.06 -2.87
N TYR A 129 7.22 -10.12 -2.56
CA TYR A 129 7.35 -9.18 -1.47
C TYR A 129 6.04 -9.14 -0.72
N ASN A 130 6.11 -9.11 0.61
CA ASN A 130 4.90 -9.07 1.41
C ASN A 130 5.19 -8.43 2.76
N ARG A 131 4.34 -7.50 3.17
CA ARG A 131 4.33 -6.96 4.53
C ARG A 131 3.38 -7.76 5.43
N THR A 132 3.57 -7.65 6.74
CA THR A 132 2.64 -8.28 7.69
C THR A 132 1.26 -7.62 7.59
N ARG A 133 0.22 -8.28 8.12
CA ARG A 133 -1.12 -7.68 8.19
C ARG A 133 -1.12 -6.40 9.03
N ALA A 134 -0.42 -6.39 10.15
CA ALA A 134 -0.24 -5.21 10.99
C ALA A 134 0.32 -4.03 10.19
N GLN A 135 1.43 -4.24 9.47
CA GLN A 135 2.06 -3.23 8.63
C GLN A 135 1.13 -2.75 7.49
N LYS A 136 0.42 -3.66 6.83
CA LYS A 136 -0.57 -3.31 5.80
C LYS A 136 -1.69 -2.43 6.35
N MET A 137 -2.19 -2.72 7.55
CA MET A 137 -3.24 -1.91 8.20
C MET A 137 -2.72 -0.52 8.57
N ILE A 138 -1.49 -0.41 9.08
CA ILE A 138 -0.86 0.87 9.41
C ILE A 138 -0.76 1.75 8.15
N ILE A 139 -0.26 1.20 7.04
CA ILE A 139 -0.22 1.95 5.77
C ILE A 139 -1.64 2.26 5.27
N SER A 140 -2.59 1.32 5.35
CA SER A 140 -3.97 1.55 4.91
C SER A 140 -4.67 2.67 5.69
N ALA A 141 -4.38 2.82 6.98
CA ALA A 141 -4.95 3.88 7.83
C ALA A 141 -4.45 5.29 7.48
N ARG A 142 -3.33 5.39 6.76
CA ARG A 142 -2.67 6.66 6.40
C ARG A 142 -2.85 7.03 4.92
N THR A 143 -3.54 6.20 4.16
CA THR A 143 -3.62 6.29 2.70
C THR A 143 -5.06 6.33 2.22
N THR A 144 -5.27 6.85 1.02
CA THR A 144 -6.61 7.02 0.43
C THR A 144 -6.71 6.44 -0.97
N GLU A 145 -5.58 6.12 -1.60
CA GLU A 145 -5.50 5.48 -2.90
C GLU A 145 -4.72 4.17 -2.81
N SER A 146 -5.02 3.25 -3.73
CA SER A 146 -4.23 2.04 -3.94
C SER A 146 -3.91 1.85 -5.42
N LEU A 147 -2.78 1.20 -5.69
CA LEU A 147 -2.25 0.94 -7.02
C LEU A 147 -1.99 -0.55 -7.19
N PHE A 148 -2.36 -1.07 -8.34
CA PHE A 148 -1.90 -2.36 -8.85
C PHE A 148 -1.09 -2.09 -10.11
N TYR A 149 0.22 -2.33 -10.05
CA TYR A 149 1.13 -2.04 -11.15
C TYR A 149 1.71 -3.32 -11.75
N ARG A 150 1.77 -3.38 -13.08
CA ARG A 150 2.35 -4.46 -13.87
C ARG A 150 3.51 -3.95 -14.71
N GLU A 151 4.25 -4.89 -15.27
CA GLU A 151 5.24 -4.62 -16.31
C GLU A 151 4.66 -3.79 -17.46
N ASN A 152 5.55 -3.09 -18.17
CA ASN A 152 5.22 -2.21 -19.30
C ASN A 152 4.32 -1.03 -18.92
N ASP A 153 4.56 -0.42 -17.76
CA ASP A 153 3.86 0.79 -17.28
C ASP A 153 2.33 0.64 -17.34
N THR A 154 1.83 -0.54 -16.95
CA THR A 154 0.40 -0.82 -16.95
C THR A 154 -0.10 -0.89 -15.53
N TRP A 155 -0.98 0.03 -15.16
CA TRP A 155 -1.50 0.08 -13.80
C TRP A 155 -2.99 0.37 -13.73
N LEU A 156 -3.56 -0.07 -12.61
CA LEU A 156 -4.92 0.21 -12.19
C LEU A 156 -4.86 0.84 -10.80
N LYS A 157 -5.41 2.04 -10.67
CA LYS A 157 -5.52 2.79 -9.42
C LYS A 157 -6.95 2.75 -8.92
N ALA A 158 -7.14 2.65 -7.60
CA ALA A 158 -8.42 2.77 -6.94
C ALA A 158 -8.38 3.91 -5.91
N SER A 159 -9.46 4.68 -5.82
CA SER A 159 -9.64 5.75 -4.83
C SER A 159 -10.05 5.22 -3.44
N ALA A 160 -9.40 4.16 -2.99
CA ALA A 160 -9.57 3.57 -1.66
C ALA A 160 -8.30 2.80 -1.26
N PRO A 161 -7.98 2.72 0.05
CA PRO A 161 -6.88 1.90 0.54
C PRO A 161 -7.20 0.40 0.37
N LEU A 162 -6.17 -0.44 0.42
CA LEU A 162 -6.36 -1.88 0.16
C LEU A 162 -7.17 -2.58 1.26
N PHE A 163 -7.06 -2.12 2.52
CA PHE A 163 -7.59 -2.81 3.70
C PHE A 163 -8.20 -1.84 4.71
N ASP A 164 -8.95 -2.38 5.67
CA ASP A 164 -9.34 -1.68 6.90
C ASP A 164 -8.65 -2.31 8.13
N ALA A 165 -9.03 -1.83 9.33
CA ALA A 165 -8.51 -2.32 10.60
C ALA A 165 -8.93 -3.77 10.95
N ASN A 166 -9.78 -4.42 10.15
CA ASN A 166 -10.25 -5.79 10.39
C ASN A 166 -9.40 -6.83 9.64
N LEU A 167 -8.37 -6.44 8.89
CA LEU A 167 -7.54 -7.38 8.12
C LEU A 167 -6.89 -8.46 9.00
N ASP A 168 -6.58 -8.13 10.26
CA ASP A 168 -5.99 -9.10 11.21
C ASP A 168 -7.05 -9.84 12.05
N THR A 169 -8.32 -9.45 11.96
CA THR A 169 -9.42 -10.15 12.63
C THR A 169 -9.80 -11.39 11.83
N PRO A 170 -9.70 -12.62 12.36
CA PRO A 170 -10.03 -13.83 11.62
C PRO A 170 -11.47 -13.85 11.11
N ASN A 171 -11.66 -14.34 9.88
CA ASN A 171 -12.97 -14.45 9.24
C ASN A 171 -13.68 -13.12 8.96
N SER A 172 -12.89 -12.09 8.68
CA SER A 172 -13.34 -10.78 8.22
C SER A 172 -13.30 -10.67 6.70
N HIS A 173 -14.18 -9.84 6.19
CA HIS A 173 -14.19 -9.40 4.81
C HIS A 173 -14.73 -7.97 4.75
N SER A 174 -14.21 -7.17 3.82
CA SER A 174 -14.61 -5.78 3.64
C SER A 174 -14.59 -5.38 2.17
N HIS A 175 -15.45 -4.41 1.86
CA HIS A 175 -15.64 -3.87 0.52
C HIS A 175 -15.67 -2.35 0.58
N PHE A 176 -14.97 -1.73 -0.36
CA PHE A 176 -14.85 -0.29 -0.46
C PHE A 176 -15.29 0.13 -1.86
N ALA A 177 -16.24 1.07 -1.95
CA ALA A 177 -16.55 1.70 -3.22
C ALA A 177 -15.34 2.52 -3.66
N ALA A 178 -14.96 2.41 -4.93
CA ALA A 178 -13.82 3.13 -5.46
C ALA A 178 -14.09 3.61 -6.90
N THR A 179 -13.49 4.75 -7.23
CA THR A 179 -13.24 5.13 -8.62
C THR A 179 -11.98 4.42 -9.07
N LEU A 180 -12.09 3.63 -10.13
CA LEU A 180 -11.00 2.89 -10.74
C LEU A 180 -10.49 3.66 -11.95
N THR A 181 -9.18 3.82 -12.06
CA THR A 181 -8.50 4.53 -13.15
C THR A 181 -7.38 3.68 -13.72
N ALA A 182 -7.38 3.42 -15.01
CA ALA A 182 -6.25 2.79 -15.71
C ALA A 182 -5.27 3.84 -16.21
N ASN A 183 -4.02 3.45 -16.46
CA ASN A 183 -2.94 4.36 -16.88
C ASN A 183 -3.19 5.14 -18.17
N ASN A 184 -4.08 4.65 -19.05
CA ASN A 184 -4.51 5.38 -20.24
C ASN A 184 -5.65 6.40 -19.98
N GLY A 185 -6.01 6.65 -18.72
CA GLY A 185 -7.06 7.58 -18.31
C GLY A 185 -8.49 7.01 -18.34
N ALA A 186 -8.67 5.73 -18.69
CA ALA A 186 -9.99 5.10 -18.61
C ALA A 186 -10.45 4.99 -17.16
N THR A 187 -11.67 5.45 -16.88
CA THR A 187 -12.25 5.47 -15.54
C THR A 187 -13.58 4.74 -15.45
N THR A 188 -13.85 4.15 -14.30
CA THR A 188 -15.15 3.55 -13.95
C THR A 188 -15.35 3.58 -12.45
N ASN A 189 -16.60 3.51 -12.00
CA ASN A 189 -16.87 3.13 -10.61
C ASN A 189 -16.72 1.61 -10.46
N GLY A 190 -16.46 1.16 -9.25
CA GLY A 190 -16.37 -0.25 -8.90
C GLY A 190 -16.20 -0.43 -7.41
N PHE A 191 -15.72 -1.61 -7.03
CA PHE A 191 -15.40 -1.93 -5.65
C PHE A 191 -14.01 -2.57 -5.58
N ILE A 192 -13.33 -2.36 -4.47
CA ILE A 192 -12.18 -3.18 -4.06
C ILE A 192 -12.54 -3.86 -2.75
N GLY A 193 -11.98 -5.04 -2.49
CA GLY A 193 -12.29 -5.72 -1.25
C GLY A 193 -11.46 -6.96 -1.01
N TYR A 194 -11.36 -7.33 0.26
CA TYR A 194 -10.59 -8.49 0.70
C TYR A 194 -11.44 -9.40 1.60
N ALA A 195 -11.10 -10.67 1.64
CA ALA A 195 -11.57 -11.61 2.65
C ALA A 195 -10.36 -12.32 3.26
N ASN A 196 -10.34 -12.53 4.57
CA ASN A 196 -9.37 -13.41 5.25
C ASN A 196 -10.06 -14.66 5.82
N TYR A 197 -11.24 -14.99 5.29
CA TYR A 197 -12.06 -16.11 5.73
C TYR A 197 -11.30 -17.43 5.63
N ASN A 198 -11.29 -18.20 6.74
CA ASN A 198 -10.61 -19.49 6.82
C ASN A 198 -9.13 -19.45 6.39
N ILE A 199 -8.35 -18.56 7.04
CA ILE A 199 -6.93 -18.19 6.81
C ILE A 199 -5.95 -19.30 6.41
N SER A 200 -6.24 -20.58 6.69
CA SER A 200 -5.42 -21.72 6.25
C SER A 200 -5.38 -21.86 4.72
N HIS A 201 -6.41 -21.37 4.01
CA HIS A 201 -6.55 -21.50 2.55
C HIS A 201 -6.17 -20.23 1.79
N GLY A 202 -5.59 -19.23 2.47
CA GLY A 202 -5.34 -17.93 1.85
C GLY A 202 -6.64 -17.13 1.71
N GLY A 203 -6.59 -15.86 2.06
CA GLY A 203 -7.72 -14.97 1.86
C GLY A 203 -7.82 -14.51 0.40
N ASP A 204 -8.95 -13.94 0.03
CA ASP A 204 -9.16 -13.43 -1.33
C ASP A 204 -9.00 -11.92 -1.42
N TYR A 205 -8.66 -11.44 -2.61
CA TYR A 205 -8.73 -10.03 -2.95
C TYR A 205 -9.44 -9.84 -4.29
N ASN A 206 -10.28 -8.82 -4.40
CA ASN A 206 -10.93 -8.46 -5.64
C ASN A 206 -10.89 -6.96 -5.93
N VAL A 207 -10.91 -6.65 -7.22
CA VAL A 207 -11.30 -5.37 -7.78
C VAL A 207 -12.40 -5.66 -8.79
N SER A 208 -13.60 -5.16 -8.55
CA SER A 208 -14.81 -5.56 -9.26
C SER A 208 -15.57 -4.38 -9.86
N LEU A 209 -16.42 -4.71 -10.83
CA LEU A 209 -17.34 -3.77 -11.47
C LEU A 209 -18.44 -3.32 -10.48
N PRO A 210 -19.23 -2.28 -10.81
CA PRO A 210 -20.45 -1.96 -10.09
C PRO A 210 -21.41 -3.16 -10.04
N ASP A 211 -22.47 -3.08 -9.23
CA ASP A 211 -23.35 -4.23 -9.07
C ASP A 211 -24.01 -4.69 -10.38
N GLY A 212 -24.13 -6.01 -10.55
CA GLY A 212 -24.79 -6.60 -11.71
C GLY A 212 -24.84 -8.12 -11.66
N ALA A 213 -25.46 -8.69 -12.69
CA ALA A 213 -25.71 -10.13 -12.75
C ALA A 213 -24.43 -10.95 -12.99
N THR A 214 -24.35 -12.08 -12.30
CA THR A 214 -23.39 -13.18 -12.48
C THR A 214 -24.16 -14.50 -12.72
N CYS A 215 -23.46 -15.63 -12.85
CA CYS A 215 -24.12 -16.94 -12.85
C CYS A 215 -24.70 -17.38 -11.49
N ASN A 216 -24.54 -16.59 -10.43
CA ASN A 216 -25.11 -16.84 -9.10
C ASN A 216 -25.96 -15.66 -8.59
N GLY A 217 -26.73 -15.01 -9.48
CA GLY A 217 -27.60 -13.89 -9.10
C GLY A 217 -26.91 -12.55 -9.31
N ASN A 218 -27.22 -11.55 -8.48
CA ASN A 218 -26.63 -10.21 -8.59
C ASN A 218 -25.58 -10.02 -7.50
N THR A 219 -24.50 -9.33 -7.85
CA THR A 219 -23.53 -8.89 -6.85
C THR A 219 -24.13 -7.83 -5.93
N VAL A 220 -23.58 -7.76 -4.72
CA VAL A 220 -23.78 -6.66 -3.77
C VAL A 220 -22.40 -6.15 -3.39
N MET A 221 -22.13 -4.86 -3.59
CA MET A 221 -20.79 -4.30 -3.43
C MET A 221 -19.72 -5.02 -4.28
N GLY A 222 -20.10 -5.42 -5.49
CA GLY A 222 -19.19 -5.99 -6.50
C GLY A 222 -18.95 -7.51 -6.40
N VAL A 223 -19.43 -8.16 -5.34
CA VAL A 223 -19.30 -9.62 -5.14
C VAL A 223 -20.62 -10.36 -5.00
N ASP A 224 -20.69 -11.63 -5.41
CA ASP A 224 -21.89 -12.47 -5.33
C ASP A 224 -21.88 -13.52 -4.19
N HIS A 225 -20.76 -13.64 -3.46
CA HIS A 225 -20.54 -14.61 -2.39
C HIS A 225 -20.98 -16.04 -2.75
N HIS A 226 -20.80 -16.47 -3.99
CA HIS A 226 -21.28 -17.78 -4.43
C HIS A 226 -20.59 -18.98 -3.76
N SER A 227 -19.51 -18.75 -3.01
CA SER A 227 -18.75 -19.79 -2.32
C SER A 227 -18.12 -19.28 -1.04
N THR A 228 -18.09 -20.14 -0.03
CA THR A 228 -17.38 -19.90 1.23
C THR A 228 -15.88 -20.23 1.16
N SER A 229 -15.42 -20.83 0.05
CA SER A 229 -14.01 -21.16 -0.18
C SER A 229 -13.27 -20.11 -1.00
N TYR A 230 -14.00 -19.34 -1.81
CA TYR A 230 -13.48 -18.25 -2.65
C TYR A 230 -14.45 -17.08 -2.53
N TYR A 231 -14.45 -16.46 -1.35
CA TYR A 231 -15.48 -15.54 -0.88
C TYR A 231 -15.59 -14.30 -1.76
N HIS A 232 -14.46 -13.80 -2.28
CA HIS A 232 -14.42 -12.62 -3.15
C HIS A 232 -14.25 -12.93 -4.64
N LEU A 233 -14.39 -14.19 -5.02
CA LEU A 233 -14.49 -14.57 -6.42
C LEU A 233 -15.97 -14.61 -6.82
N ASN A 234 -16.31 -14.03 -7.98
CA ASN A 234 -17.65 -14.10 -8.52
C ASN A 234 -17.82 -15.37 -9.34
N CYS A 235 -19.04 -15.85 -9.46
CA CYS A 235 -19.38 -17.02 -10.26
C CYS A 235 -18.85 -16.85 -11.69
N GLY A 236 -18.08 -17.85 -12.16
CA GLY A 236 -17.43 -17.81 -13.46
C GLY A 236 -16.33 -16.75 -13.60
N CYS A 237 -15.77 -16.28 -12.48
CA CYS A 237 -14.81 -15.17 -12.39
C CYS A 237 -15.32 -13.87 -13.04
N GLN A 238 -16.63 -13.74 -13.20
CA GLN A 238 -17.22 -12.62 -13.92
C GLN A 238 -17.05 -11.32 -13.15
N ARG A 239 -17.05 -10.20 -13.88
CA ARG A 239 -17.12 -8.85 -13.29
C ARG A 239 -15.90 -8.46 -12.43
N HIS A 240 -14.73 -9.01 -12.73
CA HIS A 240 -13.49 -8.72 -12.01
C HIS A 240 -12.43 -8.04 -12.89
N TYR A 241 -11.98 -6.87 -12.48
CA TYR A 241 -10.74 -6.25 -12.94
C TYR A 241 -9.51 -6.90 -12.28
N LEU A 242 -9.65 -7.44 -11.07
CA LEU A 242 -8.64 -8.27 -10.44
C LEU A 242 -9.37 -9.27 -9.54
N TYR A 243 -8.95 -10.53 -9.58
CA TYR A 243 -9.42 -11.53 -8.63
C TYR A 243 -8.28 -12.47 -8.27
N SER A 244 -8.28 -12.94 -7.03
CA SER A 244 -7.54 -14.13 -6.61
C SER A 244 -8.36 -15.38 -6.91
N TYR A 245 -7.68 -16.45 -7.31
CA TYR A 245 -8.29 -17.78 -7.34
C TYR A 245 -7.25 -18.85 -7.04
N SER A 246 -7.52 -19.64 -5.99
CA SER A 246 -6.88 -20.91 -5.69
C SER A 246 -7.96 -21.96 -5.51
N SER A 247 -7.81 -23.11 -6.15
CA SER A 247 -8.82 -24.16 -6.13
C SER A 247 -8.26 -25.58 -6.14
N GLN A 248 -6.94 -25.76 -6.24
CA GLN A 248 -6.34 -27.08 -6.37
C GLN A 248 -5.79 -27.58 -5.05
N VAL A 249 -5.16 -26.71 -4.25
CA VAL A 249 -4.63 -27.04 -2.93
C VAL A 249 -4.93 -25.92 -1.94
N GLY A 250 -5.45 -26.25 -0.77
CA GLY A 250 -5.70 -25.30 0.32
C GLY A 250 -4.42 -24.90 1.05
N ASP A 251 -3.34 -24.61 0.32
CA ASP A 251 -2.06 -24.19 0.89
C ASP A 251 -1.92 -22.66 0.96
N GLY A 252 -2.91 -21.93 0.43
CA GLY A 252 -3.06 -20.49 0.60
C GLY A 252 -2.14 -19.62 -0.24
N ASP A 253 -1.57 -20.19 -1.31
CA ASP A 253 -1.21 -19.38 -2.46
C ASP A 253 -2.44 -19.05 -3.32
N ALA A 254 -2.37 -17.96 -4.05
CA ALA A 254 -3.43 -17.60 -4.97
C ALA A 254 -2.83 -17.02 -6.24
N SER A 255 -3.33 -17.49 -7.39
CA SER A 255 -3.06 -16.81 -8.65
C SER A 255 -3.98 -15.61 -8.79
N TYR A 256 -3.42 -14.50 -9.26
CA TYR A 256 -4.19 -13.31 -9.59
C TYR A 256 -4.47 -13.23 -11.08
N LYS A 257 -5.67 -12.83 -11.47
CA LYS A 257 -6.08 -12.75 -12.89
C LYS A 257 -7.05 -11.60 -13.12
N VAL A 258 -7.31 -11.32 -14.40
CA VAL A 258 -8.24 -10.28 -14.85
C VAL A 258 -9.25 -10.89 -15.80
N ASN A 259 -10.52 -10.70 -15.50
CA ASN A 259 -11.59 -11.14 -16.37
C ASN A 259 -12.06 -10.01 -17.30
N THR A 260 -12.14 -8.79 -16.79
CA THR A 260 -12.68 -7.62 -17.49
C THR A 260 -11.60 -6.58 -17.74
N THR A 261 -11.52 -6.07 -18.97
CA THR A 261 -10.60 -4.99 -19.34
C THR A 261 -11.13 -3.63 -18.90
N LEU A 262 -10.25 -2.77 -18.36
CA LEU A 262 -10.50 -1.33 -18.21
C LEU A 262 -9.37 -0.57 -18.91
N GLY A 263 -9.64 -0.02 -20.09
CA GLY A 263 -8.60 0.68 -20.85
C GLY A 263 -7.37 -0.21 -21.12
N SER A 264 -6.21 0.23 -20.65
CA SER A 264 -4.92 -0.47 -20.74
C SER A 264 -4.77 -1.61 -19.72
N TRP A 265 -5.61 -1.67 -18.70
CA TRP A 265 -5.67 -2.81 -17.78
C TRP A 265 -6.40 -3.98 -18.45
N THR A 266 -5.67 -4.78 -19.22
CA THR A 266 -6.24 -5.83 -20.06
C THR A 266 -6.52 -7.12 -19.30
N ALA A 267 -7.59 -7.81 -19.74
CA ALA A 267 -7.87 -9.19 -19.39
C ALA A 267 -6.67 -10.10 -19.68
N THR A 268 -6.43 -11.07 -18.80
CA THR A 268 -5.35 -12.06 -18.98
C THR A 268 -5.89 -13.28 -19.74
N ALA A 269 -6.43 -14.25 -19.02
CA ALA A 269 -7.07 -15.45 -19.58
C ALA A 269 -8.44 -15.68 -18.90
N GLY A 270 -9.30 -16.48 -19.53
CA GLY A 270 -10.62 -16.82 -18.98
C GLY A 270 -10.55 -17.47 -17.59
N CYS A 271 -11.70 -17.56 -16.91
CA CYS A 271 -11.80 -18.08 -15.55
C CYS A 271 -11.09 -19.44 -15.40
N SER A 272 -10.00 -19.44 -14.63
CA SER A 272 -9.12 -20.60 -14.49
C SER A 272 -8.62 -20.67 -13.06
N ASN A 273 -8.64 -21.88 -12.51
CA ASN A 273 -8.11 -22.23 -11.20
C ASN A 273 -6.62 -22.65 -11.24
N ALA A 274 -5.95 -22.53 -12.38
CA ALA A 274 -4.53 -22.85 -12.46
C ALA A 274 -3.73 -21.82 -11.67
N GLU A 275 -2.90 -22.28 -10.73
CA GLU A 275 -2.01 -21.44 -9.93
C GLU A 275 -0.83 -20.89 -10.77
N LEU A 276 -0.49 -21.57 -11.87
CA LEU A 276 0.53 -21.15 -12.83
C LEU A 276 0.00 -20.14 -13.85
N ASN A 277 0.89 -19.27 -14.35
CA ASN A 277 0.58 -18.15 -15.27
C ASN A 277 -0.37 -17.11 -14.67
N GLY A 278 -0.26 -16.90 -13.36
CA GLY A 278 -0.88 -15.77 -12.67
C GLY A 278 -0.30 -14.43 -13.14
N LEU A 279 -1.02 -13.38 -12.80
CA LEU A 279 -0.63 -12.01 -13.02
C LEU A 279 0.58 -11.66 -12.14
N VAL A 280 1.62 -11.12 -12.76
CA VAL A 280 2.74 -10.49 -12.06
C VAL A 280 2.41 -9.02 -11.82
N PHE A 281 2.44 -8.60 -10.56
CA PHE A 281 2.18 -7.21 -10.18
C PHE A 281 2.71 -6.91 -8.78
N TYR A 282 2.81 -5.62 -8.45
CA TYR A 282 2.89 -5.17 -7.06
C TYR A 282 1.68 -4.31 -6.70
N ALA A 283 1.32 -4.33 -5.41
CA ALA A 283 0.27 -3.52 -4.82
C ALA A 283 0.86 -2.49 -3.87
N ALA A 284 0.42 -1.25 -4.00
CA ALA A 284 0.89 -0.12 -3.21
C ALA A 284 -0.26 0.78 -2.75
N MET A 285 0.01 1.65 -1.79
CA MET A 285 -0.95 2.64 -1.28
C MET A 285 -0.29 3.99 -1.03
N ARG A 286 -1.07 5.07 -1.15
CA ARG A 286 -0.65 6.44 -0.83
C ARG A 286 -1.82 7.32 -0.38
#